data_AF-A0A7W7VN74-F1
#
_entry.id   AF-A0A7W7VN74-F1
#
_cell.length_a   1.000
_cell.length_b   1.000
_cell.length_c   1.000
_cell.angle_alpha   90.00
_cell.angle_beta   90.00
_cell.angle_gamma   90.00
#
_symmetry.space_group_name_H-M   'P 1'
#
loop_
_entity.id
_entity.type
_entity.pdbx_description
1 polymer ?
#
loop_
_entity_poly.entity_id
_entity_poly.type
_entity_poly.pdbx_seq_one_letter_code
_entity_poly.pdbx_strand_id
1 'polypeptide(L)'
;MNLDEAFRIWAAEFADEHGLGHEAVDRLVAFDRVGYPHREVFFGKVRVSASIEELWGRYRERMPYLARCRPEAVEGLARLRAAGWRVAIVTNGTADNQLGKTQ
;
A
#
# COMPACT_ATOMS: atom_id res chain seq x y z
N MET A 1 -8.54 -7.47 -5.13
CA MET A 1 -8.32 -6.05 -4.89
C MET A 1 -6.94 -5.65 -5.39
N ASN A 2 -6.89 -4.74 -6.36
CA ASN A 2 -5.63 -4.19 -6.90
C ASN A 2 -5.05 -3.16 -5.89
N LEU A 3 -3.75 -2.84 -5.96
CA LEU A 3 -3.11 -1.83 -5.11
C LEU A 3 -3.85 -0.49 -5.15
N ASP A 4 -4.40 -0.11 -6.30
CA ASP A 4 -5.19 1.12 -6.47
C ASP A 4 -6.46 1.13 -5.61
N GLU A 5 -7.12 -0.01 -5.47
CA GLU A 5 -8.34 -0.15 -4.67
C GLU A 5 -7.98 -0.21 -3.18
N ALA A 6 -6.89 -0.89 -2.81
CA ALA A 6 -6.35 -0.85 -1.46
C ALA A 6 -5.96 0.58 -1.03
N PHE A 7 -5.34 1.34 -1.94
CA PHE A 7 -5.01 2.74 -1.69
C PHE A 7 -6.25 3.61 -1.56
N ARG A 8 -7.30 3.38 -2.36
CA ARG A 8 -8.57 4.13 -2.23
C ARG A 8 -9.24 3.88 -0.88
N ILE A 9 -9.22 2.64 -0.39
CA ILE A 9 -9.73 2.31 0.97
C ILE A 9 -8.88 3.02 2.03
N TRP A 10 -7.55 2.93 1.94
CA TRP A 10 -6.66 3.64 2.85
C TRP A 10 -6.90 5.16 2.85
N ALA A 11 -7.07 5.77 1.67
CA ALA A 11 -7.32 7.20 1.55
C ALA A 11 -8.64 7.62 2.20
N ALA A 12 -9.66 6.77 2.17
CA ALA A 12 -10.91 7.00 2.88
C ALA A 12 -10.74 6.91 4.40
N GLU A 13 -10.06 5.88 4.91
CA GLU A 13 -9.71 5.74 6.34
C GLU A 13 -8.92 6.96 6.83
N PHE A 14 -7.89 7.34 6.07
CA PHE A 14 -7.05 8.49 6.38
C PHE A 14 -7.83 9.82 6.39
N ALA A 15 -8.72 10.02 5.41
CA ALA A 15 -9.53 11.23 5.34
C ALA A 15 -10.53 11.34 6.50
N ASP A 16 -11.10 10.21 6.95
CA ASP A 16 -12.00 10.15 8.09
C ASP A 16 -11.25 10.43 9.41
N GLU A 17 -10.12 9.76 9.64
CA GLU A 17 -9.28 9.95 10.83
C GLU A 17 -8.81 11.40 11.03
N HIS A 18 -8.55 12.10 9.93
CA HIS A 18 -8.05 13.49 9.96
C HIS A 18 -9.14 14.54 9.66
N GLY A 19 -10.41 14.14 9.53
CA GLY A 19 -11.51 15.08 9.29
C GLY A 19 -11.41 15.88 7.99
N LEU A 20 -10.81 15.30 6.95
CA LEU A 20 -10.49 15.99 5.69
C LEU A 20 -11.65 16.04 4.69
N GLY A 21 -12.74 15.32 4.97
CA GLY A 21 -13.93 15.21 4.12
C GLY A 21 -13.73 14.31 2.90
N HIS A 22 -14.85 13.92 2.26
CA HIS A 22 -14.83 12.96 1.15
C HIS A 22 -14.05 13.44 -0.08
N GLU A 23 -14.01 14.76 -0.34
CA GLU A 23 -13.25 15.35 -1.45
C GLU A 23 -11.73 15.20 -1.28
N ALA A 24 -11.26 14.94 -0.05
CA ALA A 24 -9.86 14.60 0.17
C ALA A 24 -9.49 13.24 -0.44
N VAL A 25 -10.42 12.27 -0.47
CA VAL A 25 -10.14 10.93 -1.01
C VAL A 25 -9.76 11.00 -2.48
N ASP A 26 -10.54 11.71 -3.30
CA ASP A 26 -10.26 11.82 -4.73
C ASP A 26 -8.98 12.62 -5.01
N ARG A 27 -8.66 13.63 -4.19
CA ARG A 27 -7.38 14.36 -4.26
C ARG A 27 -6.19 13.47 -3.91
N LEU A 28 -6.29 12.65 -2.86
CA LEU A 28 -5.25 11.70 -2.46
C LEU A 28 -5.02 10.64 -3.53
N VAL A 29 -6.08 10.10 -4.13
CA VAL A 29 -6.01 9.15 -5.25
C VAL A 29 -5.39 9.80 -6.49
N ALA A 30 -5.74 11.06 -6.78
CA ALA A 30 -5.11 11.80 -7.88
C ALA A 30 -3.61 12.00 -7.65
N PHE A 31 -3.18 12.33 -6.43
CA PHE A 31 -1.75 12.47 -6.10
C PHE A 31 -0.99 11.15 -6.21
N ASP A 32 -1.59 10.03 -5.83
CA ASP A 32 -0.98 8.71 -5.97
C ASP A 32 -0.69 8.36 -7.45
N ARG A 33 -1.65 8.65 -8.33
CA ARG A 33 -1.53 8.40 -9.78
C ARG A 33 -0.46 9.24 -10.49
N VAL A 34 -0.04 10.36 -9.91
CA VAL A 34 1.08 11.16 -10.41
C VAL A 34 2.41 10.41 -10.24
N GLY A 35 2.43 9.30 -9.50
CA GLY A 35 3.56 8.38 -9.46
C GLY A 35 4.74 8.93 -8.67
N TYR A 36 4.48 9.66 -7.57
CA TYR A 36 5.55 10.16 -6.72
C TYR A 36 6.41 8.97 -6.24
N PRO A 37 7.70 8.92 -6.59
CA PRO A 37 8.55 7.76 -6.30
C PRO A 37 8.80 7.58 -4.80
N HIS A 38 8.53 8.61 -3.99
CA HIS A 38 8.74 8.62 -2.55
C HIS A 38 7.49 9.09 -1.82
N ARG A 39 6.98 8.25 -0.93
CA ARG A 39 5.79 8.54 -0.09
C ARG A 39 6.02 9.73 0.84
N GLU A 40 7.26 10.09 1.14
CA GLU A 40 7.64 11.33 1.83
C GLU A 40 7.18 12.59 1.07
N VAL A 41 7.33 12.60 -0.27
CA VAL A 41 6.85 13.71 -1.12
C VAL A 41 5.33 13.78 -1.12
N PHE A 42 4.67 12.63 -1.07
CA PHE A 42 3.22 12.55 -0.94
C PHE A 42 2.76 13.13 0.40
N PHE A 43 3.32 12.68 1.53
CA PHE A 43 2.93 13.17 2.85
C PHE A 43 3.31 14.63 3.10
N GLY A 44 4.40 15.13 2.52
CA GLY A 44 4.73 16.56 2.57
C GLY A 44 3.70 17.46 1.87
N LYS A 45 2.82 16.91 1.02
CA LYS A 45 1.73 17.65 0.35
C LYS A 45 0.41 17.57 1.08
N VAL A 46 0.28 16.66 2.05
CA VAL A 46 -0.93 16.49 2.85
C VAL A 46 -0.82 17.39 4.08
N ARG A 47 -1.81 18.27 4.28
CA ARG A 47 -1.83 19.21 5.41
C ARG A 47 -2.59 18.59 6.59
N VAL A 48 -1.89 17.84 7.44
CA VAL A 48 -2.41 17.25 8.68
C VAL A 48 -1.47 17.50 9.85
N SER A 49 -1.97 17.44 11.07
CA SER A 49 -1.21 17.63 12.32
C SER A 49 -0.50 16.34 12.74
N ALA A 50 0.43 15.85 11.91
CA ALA A 50 1.29 14.70 12.19
C ALA A 50 2.63 14.86 11.46
N SER A 51 3.70 14.21 11.96
CA SER A 51 4.99 14.24 11.27
C SER A 51 4.96 13.34 10.02
N ILE A 52 5.80 13.63 9.02
CA ILE A 52 5.92 12.78 7.82
C ILE A 52 6.32 11.34 8.21
N GLU A 53 7.19 11.19 9.21
CA GLU A 53 7.64 9.88 9.71
C GLU A 53 6.49 9.07 10.30
N GLU A 54 5.65 9.71 11.13
CA GLU A 54 4.47 9.06 11.72
C GLU A 54 3.47 8.64 10.65
N LEU A 55 3.15 9.55 9.72
CA LEU A 55 2.25 9.27 8.61
C LEU A 55 2.75 8.11 7.74
N TRP A 56 4.05 8.10 7.48
CA TRP A 56 4.68 7.03 6.73
C TRP A 56 4.64 5.69 7.48
N GLY A 57 4.92 5.69 8.78
CA GLY A 57 4.84 4.51 9.64
C GLY A 57 3.44 3.89 9.62
N ARG A 58 2.40 4.71 9.87
CA ARG A 58 1.00 4.26 9.88
C ARG A 58 0.54 3.74 8.51
N TYR A 59 0.96 4.39 7.42
CA TYR A 59 0.69 3.92 6.06
C TYR A 59 1.29 2.52 5.81
N ARG A 60 2.55 2.31 6.21
CA ARG A 60 3.25 1.02 6.01
C ARG A 60 2.66 -0.10 6.85
N GLU A 61 2.17 0.21 8.03
CA GLU A 61 1.46 -0.74 8.88
C GLU A 61 0.12 -1.13 8.26
N ARG A 62 -0.66 -0.17 7.75
CA ARG A 62 -2.04 -0.42 7.30
C ARG A 62 -2.14 -1.07 5.92
N MET A 63 -1.35 -0.60 4.95
CA MET A 63 -1.49 -1.00 3.54
C MET A 63 -1.35 -2.51 3.26
N PRO A 64 -0.47 -3.28 3.92
CA PRO A 64 -0.40 -4.73 3.72
C PRO A 64 -1.70 -5.47 4.01
N TYR A 65 -2.50 -5.02 4.99
CA TYR A 65 -3.79 -5.63 5.32
C TYR A 65 -4.89 -5.29 4.31
N LEU A 66 -4.72 -4.19 3.57
CA LEU A 66 -5.62 -3.76 2.51
C LEU A 66 -5.23 -4.36 1.16
N ALA A 67 -3.94 -4.60 0.92
CA ALA A 67 -3.46 -5.24 -0.30
C ALA A 67 -3.76 -6.74 -0.27
N ARG A 68 -4.55 -7.25 -1.22
CA ARG A 68 -4.79 -8.69 -1.37
C ARG A 68 -4.09 -9.23 -2.60
N CYS A 69 -3.48 -10.41 -2.46
CA CYS A 69 -3.01 -11.16 -3.62
C CYS A 69 -4.20 -11.61 -4.46
N ARG A 70 -4.05 -11.55 -5.79
CA ARG A 70 -5.00 -12.13 -6.72
C ARG A 70 -5.03 -13.66 -6.55
N PRO A 71 -6.20 -14.32 -6.40
CA PRO A 71 -6.28 -15.77 -6.23
C PRO A 71 -5.50 -16.53 -7.31
N GLU A 72 -5.56 -16.06 -8.55
CA GLU A 72 -4.90 -16.66 -9.70
C GLU A 72 -3.37 -16.63 -9.57
N ALA A 73 -2.82 -15.60 -8.93
CA ALA A 73 -1.40 -15.52 -8.63
C ALA A 73 -1.00 -16.56 -7.57
N VAL A 74 -1.81 -16.70 -6.52
CA VAL A 74 -1.58 -17.70 -5.47
C VAL A 74 -1.66 -19.12 -6.05
N GLU A 75 -2.69 -19.41 -6.83
CA GLU A 75 -2.89 -20.68 -7.52
C GLU A 75 -1.77 -20.97 -8.53
N GLY A 76 -1.30 -19.95 -9.27
CA GLY A 76 -0.17 -20.05 -10.17
C GLY A 76 1.12 -20.45 -9.45
N LEU A 77 1.44 -19.78 -8.33
CA LEU A 77 2.60 -20.12 -7.52
C LEU A 77 2.49 -21.53 -6.91
N ALA A 78 1.30 -21.94 -6.48
CA ALA A 78 1.05 -23.29 -5.97
C ALA A 78 1.30 -24.36 -7.05
N ARG A 79 0.82 -24.14 -8.28
CA ARG A 79 1.05 -25.05 -9.41
C ARG A 79 2.52 -25.17 -9.78
N LEU A 80 3.27 -24.06 -9.79
CA LEU A 80 4.71 -24.09 -10.04
C LEU A 80 5.46 -24.92 -8.99
N ARG A 81 5.13 -24.74 -7.70
CA ARG A 81 5.72 -25.54 -6.61
C ARG A 81 5.38 -27.03 -6.76
N ALA A 82 4.12 -27.36 -7.08
CA ALA A 82 3.69 -28.75 -7.29
C ALA A 82 4.42 -29.43 -8.46
N ALA A 83 4.80 -28.66 -9.48
CA ALA A 83 5.60 -29.12 -10.61
C ALA A 83 7.12 -29.21 -10.32
N GLY A 84 7.54 -29.04 -9.07
CA GLY A 84 8.94 -29.16 -8.64
C GLY A 84 9.79 -27.89 -8.79
N TRP A 85 9.19 -26.76 -9.16
CA TRP A 85 9.92 -25.50 -9.28
C TRP A 85 10.21 -24.89 -7.91
N ARG A 86 11.43 -24.37 -7.73
CA ARG A 86 11.77 -23.50 -6.61
C ARG A 86 11.24 -22.10 -6.90
N VAL A 87 10.44 -21.55 -5.99
CA VAL A 87 9.80 -20.24 -6.12
C VAL A 87 10.34 -19.34 -5.01
N ALA A 88 10.81 -18.14 -5.36
CA ALA A 88 11.28 -17.11 -4.43
C ALA A 88 10.65 -15.76 -4.74
N ILE A 89 10.48 -14.91 -3.72
CA ILE A 89 10.05 -13.52 -3.88
C ILE A 89 11.31 -12.66 -3.92
N VAL A 90 11.49 -11.93 -5.02
CA VAL A 90 12.56 -10.93 -5.17
C VAL A 90 11.89 -9.57 -5.30
N THR A 91 12.29 -8.62 -4.46
CA THR A 91 11.70 -7.29 -4.34
C THR A 91 12.79 -6.24 -4.23
N ASN A 92 12.59 -5.11 -4.90
CA ASN A 92 13.49 -3.95 -4.81
C ASN A 92 13.26 -3.08 -3.56
N GLY A 93 12.20 -3.35 -2.78
CA GLY A 93 11.94 -2.67 -1.50
C GLY A 93 12.85 -3.14 -0.37
N THR A 94 13.19 -2.24 0.55
CA THR A 94 13.91 -2.57 1.81
C THR A 94 13.18 -3.63 2.62
N ALA A 95 13.91 -4.48 3.35
CA ALA A 95 13.39 -5.66 4.05
C ALA A 95 12.19 -5.36 4.97
N ASP A 96 12.17 -4.17 5.56
CA ASP A 96 11.13 -3.68 6.46
C ASP A 96 9.75 -3.53 5.80
N ASN A 97 9.67 -3.47 4.46
CA ASN A 97 8.41 -3.42 3.69
C ASN A 97 7.82 -4.81 3.39
N GLN A 98 8.54 -5.88 3.73
CA GLN A 98 8.18 -7.27 3.40
C GLN A 98 7.66 -8.08 4.58
N LEU A 99 8.11 -7.78 5.81
CA LEU A 99 7.68 -8.53 7.00
C LEU A 99 6.15 -8.50 7.23
N GLY A 100 5.47 -7.41 6.88
CA GLY A 100 4.00 -7.31 6.96
C GLY A 100 3.24 -7.99 5.82
N LYS A 101 3.93 -8.49 4.77
CA LYS A 101 3.32 -9.09 3.57
C LYS A 101 3.52 -10.60 3.46
N THR A 102 4.38 -11.15 4.31
CA THR A 102 4.81 -12.56 4.25
C THR A 102 4.27 -13.42 5.40
N GLN A 103 3.40 -12.88 6.27
CA GLN A 103 2.64 -13.67 7.24
C GLN A 103 1.29 -14.10 6.69
#